data_AF-A0A2F0AK88-F1
#
_entry.id   AF-A0A2F0AK88-F1
#
_cell.length_a   1.000
_cell.length_b   1.000
_cell.length_c   1.000
_cell.angle_alpha   90.00
_cell.angle_beta   90.00
_cell.angle_gamma   90.00
#
_symmetry.space_group_name_H-M   'P 1'
#
loop_
_entity.id
_entity.type
_entity.pdbx_description
1 polymer ?
#
loop_
_entity_poly.entity_id
_entity_poly.type
_entity_poly.pdbx_seq_one_letter_code
_entity_poly.pdbx_strand_id
1 'polypeptide(L)' 'MIKNYYNLVMSSETNGLSELPNMVKFQLMTLLSFMWSIVFTLMVGSYLVLGPTMFLHVLFLIGIFFTSTVYKNSKSQ' A
#
# COMPACT_ATOMS: atom_id res chain seq x y z
N MET A 1 12.69 7.07 14.62
CA MET A 1 12.86 7.97 13.46
C MET A 1 12.19 7.44 12.19
N ILE A 2 12.53 6.25 11.68
CA ILE A 2 11.90 5.68 10.44
C ILE A 2 10.37 5.67 10.48
N LYS A 3 9.77 5.29 11.62
CA LYS A 3 8.29 5.29 11.78
C LYS A 3 7.66 6.67 11.57
N ASN A 4 8.34 7.75 11.96
CA ASN A 4 7.82 9.11 11.81
C ASN A 4 7.84 9.54 10.34
N TYR A 5 8.94 9.26 9.62
CA TYR A 5 9.03 9.51 8.18
C TYR A 5 8.02 8.66 7.40
N TYR A 6 7.87 7.39 7.76
CA TYR A 6 6.86 6.52 7.18
C TYR A 6 5.45 7.07 7.38
N ASN A 7 5.10 7.49 8.59
CA ASN A 7 3.80 8.08 8.88
C ASN A 7 3.57 9.41 8.13
N LEU A 8 4.60 10.23 7.95
CA LEU A 8 4.49 11.48 7.18
C LEU A 8 4.13 11.26 5.71
N VAL A 9 4.58 10.16 5.10
CA VAL A 9 4.38 9.89 3.67
C VAL A 9 3.21 8.92 3.44
N MET A 10 3.15 7.83 4.21
CA MET A 10 2.30 6.67 3.93
C MET A 10 1.04 6.59 4.79
N SER A 11 0.97 7.30 5.93
CA SER A 11 -0.23 7.31 6.77
C SER A 11 -1.21 8.36 6.27
N SER A 12 -2.41 7.94 5.90
CA SER A 12 -3.50 8.82 5.47
C SER A 12 -4.03 9.73 6.58
N GLU A 13 -3.72 9.46 7.85
CA GLU A 13 -4.18 10.26 8.98
C GLU A 13 -3.21 11.39 9.34
N THR A 14 -1.92 11.20 9.06
CA THR A 14 -0.86 12.13 9.49
C THR A 14 -0.09 12.78 8.35
N ASN A 15 -0.30 12.32 7.10
CA ASN A 15 0.32 12.95 5.94
C ASN A 15 -0.35 14.29 5.59
N GLY A 16 0.30 15.08 4.73
CA GLY A 16 -0.26 16.37 4.25
C GLY A 16 -1.54 16.25 3.43
N LEU A 17 -2.01 15.02 3.16
CA LEU A 17 -3.29 14.74 2.49
C LEU A 17 -4.41 14.47 3.50
N SER A 18 -4.14 14.56 4.81
CA SER A 18 -5.09 14.18 5.86
C SER A 18 -6.37 15.03 5.88
N GLU A 19 -6.27 16.30 5.49
CA GLU A 19 -7.37 17.28 5.44
C GLU A 19 -8.35 17.06 4.28
N LEU A 20 -7.97 16.26 3.28
CA LEU A 20 -8.80 16.02 2.09
C LEU A 20 -9.96 15.05 2.39
N PRO A 21 -11.03 15.05 1.57
CA PRO A 21 -12.07 14.04 1.65
C PRO A 21 -11.52 12.61 1.49
N ASN A 22 -12.05 11.65 2.24
CA ASN A 22 -11.56 10.26 2.27
C ASN A 22 -11.44 9.60 0.89
N MET A 23 -12.36 9.89 -0.03
CA MET A 23 -12.30 9.37 -1.40
C MET A 23 -11.05 9.85 -2.15
N VAL A 24 -10.72 11.13 -2.04
CA VAL A 24 -9.54 11.73 -2.69
C VAL A 24 -8.26 11.20 -2.07
N LYS A 25 -8.25 11.03 -0.74
CA LYS A 25 -7.13 10.42 -0.01
C LYS A 25 -6.81 9.03 -0.52
N PHE A 26 -7.84 8.18 -0.67
CA PHE A 26 -7.68 6.84 -1.20
C PHE A 26 -7.11 6.86 -2.63
N GLN A 27 -7.65 7.72 -3.50
CA GLN A 27 -7.17 7.85 -4.89
C GLN A 27 -5.70 8.27 -4.96
N LEU A 28 -5.29 9.30 -4.22
CA LEU A 28 -3.91 9.79 -4.21
C LEU A 28 -2.93 8.76 -3.63
N MET A 29 -3.32 8.08 -2.55
CA MET A 29 -2.51 6.99 -1.98
C MET A 29 -2.39 5.80 -2.94
N THR A 30 -3.45 5.48 -3.68
CA THR A 30 -3.42 4.44 -4.71
C THR A 30 -2.49 4.84 -5.86
N LEU A 31 -2.54 6.11 -6.30
CA LEU A 31 -1.65 6.62 -7.34
C LEU A 31 -0.18 6.58 -6.90
N LEU A 32 0.10 6.89 -5.63
CA LEU A 32 1.45 6.77 -5.06
C LEU A 32 1.94 5.31 -5.10
N SER A 33 1.07 4.34 -4.79
CA SER A 33 1.38 2.91 -4.92
C SER A 33 1.67 2.51 -6.37
N PHE A 34 0.91 3.05 -7.33
CA PHE A 34 1.14 2.85 -8.76
C PHE A 34 2.49 3.41 -9.22
N MET A 35 2.83 4.62 -8.78
CA MET A 35 4.10 5.27 -9.08
C MET A 35 5.28 4.40 -8.64
N TRP A 36 5.28 3.91 -7.39
CA TRP A 36 6.36 3.06 -6.89
C TRP A 36 6.43 1.71 -7.62
N SER A 37 5.30 1.12 -8.01
CA SER A 37 5.28 -0.09 -8.84
C SER A 37 5.93 0.13 -10.20
N ILE A 38 5.73 1.31 -10.81
CA ILE A 38 6.40 1.72 -12.06
C ILE A 38 7.91 1.87 -11.84
N VAL A 39 8.35 2.52 -10.75
CA VAL A 39 9.77 2.66 -10.43
C VAL A 39 10.45 1.30 -10.30
N PHE A 40 9.83 0.33 -9.62
CA PHE A 40 10.37 -1.03 -9.53
C PHE A 40 10.41 -1.74 -10.87
N THR A 41 9.38 -1.58 -11.70
CA THR A 41 9.36 -2.11 -13.07
C THR A 41 10.52 -1.55 -13.90
N LEU A 42 10.76 -0.23 -13.82
CA LEU A 42 11.85 0.44 -14.52
C LEU A 42 13.22 -0.02 -14.01
N MET A 43 13.38 -0.22 -12.70
CA MET A 43 14.62 -0.78 -12.12
C MET A 43 14.91 -2.20 -12.63
N VAL A 44 13.88 -3.03 -12.82
CA VAL A 44 14.01 -4.37 -13.41
C VAL A 44 14.29 -4.31 -14.93
N GLY A 45 13.96 -3.19 -15.59
CA GLY A 45 14.23 -2.97 -17.01
C GLY A 45 13.27 -3.67 -17.96
N SER A 46 12.14 -4.19 -17.47
CA SER A 46 11.16 -4.92 -18.29
C SER A 46 9.75 -4.44 -18.04
N TYR A 47 9.14 -3.81 -19.06
CA TYR A 47 7.75 -3.34 -19.01
C TYR A 47 6.73 -4.47 -18.77
N LEU A 48 7.05 -5.70 -19.18
CA LEU A 48 6.20 -6.88 -18.97
C LEU A 48 6.02 -7.25 -17.49
N VAL A 49 6.90 -6.74 -16.62
CA VAL A 49 6.90 -7.02 -15.17
C VAL A 49 5.94 -6.09 -14.42
N LEU A 50 5.42 -5.04 -15.04
CA LEU A 50 4.49 -4.10 -14.43
C LEU A 50 3.18 -4.75 -13.97
N GLY A 51 2.55 -5.55 -14.84
CA GLY A 51 1.33 -6.27 -14.51
C GLY A 51 1.54 -7.29 -13.37
N PRO A 52 2.50 -8.22 -13.51
CA PRO A 52 2.82 -9.20 -12.47
C PRO A 52 3.16 -8.58 -11.12
N THR A 53 3.93 -7.49 -11.09
CA THR A 53 4.29 -6.82 -9.83
C THR A 53 3.06 -6.27 -9.11
N MET A 54 2.17 -5.56 -9.80
CA MET A 54 0.92 -5.08 -9.19
C MET A 54 0.04 -6.21 -8.68
N PHE A 55 -0.11 -7.27 -9.47
CA PHE A 55 -0.91 -8.42 -9.08
C PHE A 55 -0.34 -9.10 -7.83
N LEU A 56 0.99 -9.25 -7.76
CA LEU A 56 1.68 -9.80 -6.61
C LEU A 56 1.48 -8.93 -5.34
N HIS A 57 1.49 -7.60 -5.47
CA HIS A 57 1.21 -6.70 -4.34
C HIS A 57 -0.21 -6.90 -3.78
N VAL A 58 -1.22 -7.01 -4.65
CA VAL A 58 -2.60 -7.24 -4.23
C VAL A 58 -2.76 -8.61 -3.55
N LEU A 59 -2.18 -9.66 -4.14
CA LEU A 59 -2.19 -11.00 -3.52
C LEU A 59 -1.52 -11.01 -2.15
N PHE A 60 -0.39 -10.30 -2.01
CA PHE A 60 0.32 -10.21 -0.75
C PHE A 60 -0.50 -9.49 0.33
N LEU A 61 -1.16 -8.38 -0.01
CA LEU A 61 -2.06 -7.65 0.90
C LEU A 61 -3.26 -8.51 1.32
N ILE A 62 -3.86 -9.27 0.39
CA ILE A 62 -4.94 -10.21 0.70
C ILE A 62 -4.46 -11.27 1.69
N GLY A 63 -3.29 -11.87 1.45
CA GLY A 63 -2.70 -12.86 2.36
C GLY A 63 -2.56 -12.31 3.79
N ILE A 64 -1.95 -11.13 3.94
CA ILE A 64 -1.79 -10.47 5.25
C ILE A 64 -3.14 -10.19 5.89
N PHE A 65 -4.12 -9.70 5.13
CA PHE A 65 -5.45 -9.39 5.63
C PHE A 65 -6.16 -10.64 6.16
N PHE A 66 -6.12 -11.74 5.42
CA PHE A 66 -6.69 -13.02 5.86
C PHE A 66 -5.98 -13.54 7.10
N THR A 67 -4.64 -13.54 7.13
CA THR A 67 -3.87 -13.95 8.31
C THR A 67 -4.23 -13.10 9.54
N SER A 68 -4.27 -11.78 9.41
CA SER A 68 -4.66 -10.86 10.48
C SER A 68 -6.07 -11.15 11.00
N THR A 69 -7.01 -11.42 10.08
CA THR A 69 -8.40 -11.77 10.43
C THR A 69 -8.48 -13.08 11.21
N VAL A 70 -7.76 -14.12 10.80
CA VAL A 70 -7.69 -15.41 11.51
C VAL A 70 -7.16 -15.24 12.93
N TYR A 71 -6.05 -14.50 13.10
CA TYR A 71 -5.49 -14.23 14.44
C TYR A 71 -6.43 -13.39 15.31
N LYS A 72 -7.12 -12.39 14.74
CA LYS A 72 -8.07 -11.55 15.49
C LYS A 72 -9.25 -12.38 16.00
N ASN A 73 -9.76 -13.30 15.18
CA ASN A 73 -10.83 -14.21 15.57
C ASN A 73 -10.38 -15.20 16.65
N SER A 74 -9.14 -15.72 16.56
CA SER A 74 -8.58 -16.60 17.59
C SER A 74 -8.38 -15.93 18.95
N LYS A 75 -8.14 -14.61 18.98
CA LYS A 75 -7.93 -13.86 20.23
C LYS A 75 -9.24 -13.40 20.89
N SER A 76 -10.36 -13.51 20.18
CA SER A 76 -11.70 -13.14 20.64
C SER A 76 -12.49 -14.33 21.22
N GLN A 77 -11.86 -15.50 21.33
CA GLN A 77 -12.38 -16.72 21.95
C GLN A 77 -11.60 -17.00 23.24
#